data_AF-A0A6I8P4I4-F1
#
_entry.id   AF-A0A6I8P4I4-F1
#
_cell.length_a   1.000
_cell.length_b   1.000
_cell.length_c   1.000
_cell.angle_alpha   90.00
_cell.angle_beta   90.00
_cell.angle_gamma   90.00
#
_symmetry.space_group_name_H-M   'P 1'
#
loop_
_entity.id
_entity.type
_entity.pdbx_description
1 polymer ?
#
loop_
_entity_poly.entity_id
_entity_poly.type
_entity_poly.pdbx_seq_one_letter_code
_entity_poly.pdbx_strand_id
1 'polypeptide(L)' 'MRVICVFLAVLAFLAQVSPARSGISRVRICREKGGHCDADCHLEERHLGGCRAAYLTFCCRKESPR' A
#
# COMPACT_ATOMS: atom_id res chain seq x y z
N MET A 1 -20.33 -29.54 -10.71
CA MET A 1 -20.77 -28.42 -9.85
C MET A 1 -19.93 -28.27 -8.58
N ARG A 2 -19.70 -29.33 -7.80
CA ARG A 2 -18.88 -29.26 -6.56
C ARG A 2 -17.44 -28.78 -6.76
N VAL A 3 -16.80 -29.18 -7.85
CA VAL A 3 -15.39 -28.85 -8.14
C VAL A 3 -15.18 -27.35 -8.38
N ILE A 4 -16.08 -26.71 -9.13
CA ILE A 4 -16.02 -25.27 -9.43
C ILE A 4 -16.16 -24.44 -8.15
N CYS A 5 -17.05 -24.84 -7.23
CA CYS A 5 -17.21 -24.18 -5.95
C CYS A 5 -15.93 -24.24 -5.11
N VAL A 6 -15.24 -25.39 -5.12
CA VAL A 6 -13.96 -25.54 -4.42
C VAL A 6 -12.89 -24.64 -5.02
N PHE A 7 -12.77 -24.59 -6.35
CA PHE A 7 -11.83 -23.69 -7.02
C PHE A 7 -12.08 -22.21 -6.71
N LEU A 8 -13.35 -21.78 -6.71
CA LEU A 8 -13.71 -20.40 -6.36
C LEU A 8 -13.40 -20.07 -4.88
N ALA A 9 -13.65 -21.01 -3.97
CA ALA A 9 -13.34 -20.83 -2.56
C ALA A 9 -11.83 -20.66 -2.32
N VAL A 10 -11.00 -21.47 -2.99
CA VAL A 10 -9.54 -21.37 -2.90
C VAL A 10 -9.04 -20.03 -3.46
N LEU A 11 -9.55 -19.58 -4.61
CA LEU A 11 -9.19 -18.29 -5.18
C LEU A 11 -9.58 -17.11 -4.28
N ALA A 12 -10.79 -17.16 -3.70
CA ALA A 12 -11.25 -16.14 -2.76
C ALA A 12 -10.40 -16.12 -1.48
N PHE A 13 -9.97 -17.28 -1.00
CA PHE A 13 -9.08 -17.38 0.16
C PHE A 13 -7.72 -16.73 -0.15
N LEU A 14 -7.10 -17.08 -1.29
CA LEU A 14 -5.84 -16.48 -1.75
C LEU A 14 -5.92 -14.96 -1.94
N ALA A 15 -7.08 -14.45 -2.37
CA ALA A 15 -7.34 -13.01 -2.50
C ALA A 15 -7.44 -12.27 -1.16
N GLN A 16 -7.72 -12.98 -0.06
CA GLN A 16 -7.72 -12.43 1.30
C GLN A 16 -6.35 -12.52 1.98
N VAL A 17 -5.59 -13.59 1.70
CA VAL A 17 -4.22 -13.73 2.24
C VAL A 17 -3.22 -12.83 1.53
N SER A 18 -3.58 -12.26 0.37
CA SER A 18 -2.68 -11.38 -0.37
C SER A 18 -2.57 -10.01 0.34
N PRO A 19 -1.40 -9.65 0.91
CA PRO A 19 -1.19 -8.35 1.54
C PRO A 19 -1.31 -7.18 0.54
N ALA A 20 -1.39 -7.47 -0.76
CA ALA A 20 -1.54 -6.53 -1.85
C ALA A 20 -2.75 -5.58 -1.68
N ARG A 21 -3.91 -6.05 -1.20
CA ARG A 21 -5.06 -5.17 -0.98
C ARG A 21 -4.80 -4.12 0.11
N SER A 22 -4.10 -4.48 1.18
CA SER A 22 -3.75 -3.57 2.27
C SER A 22 -2.70 -2.54 1.84
N GLY A 23 -1.69 -2.96 1.06
CA GLY A 23 -0.67 -2.08 0.50
C GLY A 23 -1.24 -1.05 -0.49
N ILE A 24 -2.11 -1.47 -1.41
CA ILE A 24 -2.74 -0.57 -2.40
C ILE A 24 -3.55 0.54 -1.73
N SER A 25 -4.27 0.22 -0.64
CA SER A 25 -5.04 1.21 0.11
C SER A 25 -4.15 2.29 0.73
N ARG A 26 -2.99 1.91 1.28
CA ARG A 26 -2.05 2.85 1.91
C ARG A 26 -1.33 3.74 0.89
N VAL A 27 -0.98 3.20 -0.28
CA VAL A 27 -0.42 4.00 -1.39
C VAL A 27 -1.39 5.08 -1.83
N ARG A 28 -2.68 4.73 -1.98
CA ARG A 28 -3.71 5.68 -2.38
C ARG A 28 -3.90 6.79 -1.34
N ILE A 29 -3.98 6.43 -0.06
CA ILE A 29 -4.09 7.39 1.05
C ILE A 29 -2.87 8.33 1.10
N CYS A 30 -1.66 7.81 0.87
CA CYS A 30 -0.45 8.64 0.83
C CYS A 30 -0.51 9.69 -0.29
N ARG A 31 -0.94 9.25 -1.48
CA ARG A 31 -1.10 10.11 -2.65
C ARG A 31 -2.18 11.18 -2.45
N GLU A 32 -3.29 10.83 -1.80
CA GLU A 32 -4.37 11.77 -1.42
C GLU A 32 -3.89 12.85 -0.45
N LYS A 33 -2.90 12.55 0.41
CA LYS A 33 -2.26 13.54 1.30
C LYS A 33 -1.21 14.42 0.59
N GLY A 34 -1.03 14.26 -0.71
CA GLY A 34 0.01 14.95 -1.50
C GLY A 34 1.41 14.40 -1.22
N GLY A 35 1.52 13.18 -0.70
CA GLY A 35 2.79 12.48 -0.51
C GLY A 35 3.07 11.47 -1.62
N HIS A 36 4.26 10.87 -1.57
CA HIS A 36 4.65 9.73 -2.39
C HIS A 36 5.22 8.64 -1.48
N CYS A 37 5.33 7.42 -2.00
CA CYS A 37 5.85 6.30 -1.23
C CYS A 37 7.30 6.04 -1.62
N ASP A 38 8.18 5.98 -0.62
CA ASP A 38 9.61 5.74 -0.80
C ASP A 38 10.14 4.70 0.21
N ALA A 39 11.32 4.17 -0.06
CA ALA A 39 12.04 3.27 0.84
C ALA A 39 12.59 4.02 2.06
N ASP A 40 12.97 5.29 1.88
CA ASP A 40 13.35 6.24 2.92
C ASP A 40 12.96 7.66 2.48
N CYS A 41 12.49 8.50 3.41
CA CYS A 41 12.18 9.89 3.09
C CYS A 41 13.47 10.71 3.00
N HIS A 42 13.54 11.65 2.05
CA HIS A 42 14.63 12.61 2.01
C HIS A 42 14.65 13.50 3.27
N LEU A 43 15.83 14.03 3.63
CA LEU A 43 16.03 14.90 4.80
C LEU A 43 15.09 16.13 4.82
N GLU A 44 14.65 16.59 3.66
CA GLU A 44 13.76 17.75 3.47
C GLU A 44 12.27 17.36 3.42
N GLU A 45 11.96 16.08 3.63
CA GLU A 45 10.60 15.53 3.53
C GLU A 45 10.10 15.04 4.88
N ARG A 46 8.80 15.24 5.13
CA ARG A 46 8.17 14.70 6.34
C ARG A 46 7.70 13.27 6.13
N HIS A 47 8.01 12.44 7.13
CA HIS A 47 7.43 11.13 7.29
C HIS A 47 5.98 11.22 7.77
N LEU A 48 5.03 10.78 6.95
CA LEU A 48 3.58 10.82 7.24
C LEU A 48 3.02 9.48 7.75
N GLY A 49 3.77 8.38 7.61
CA GLY A 49 3.35 7.03 8.01
C GLY A 49 3.80 5.95 7.00
N GLY A 50 3.28 4.74 7.13
CA GLY A 50 3.72 3.58 6.33
C GLY A 50 2.90 3.33 5.07
N CYS A 51 3.56 3.14 3.92
CA CYS A 51 2.93 2.85 2.63
C CYS A 51 2.82 1.34 2.32
N ARG A 52 3.64 0.50 2.96
CA ARG A 52 3.60 -0.97 2.94
C ARG A 52 3.30 -1.57 1.54
N ALA A 53 3.99 -1.05 0.52
CA ALA A 53 3.91 -1.53 -0.84
C ALA A 53 5.26 -2.14 -1.24
N ALA A 54 5.38 -3.47 -1.13
CA ALA A 54 6.61 -4.21 -1.41
C ALA A 54 7.82 -3.65 -0.64
N TYR A 55 8.67 -2.84 -1.29
CA TYR A 55 9.87 -2.21 -0.75
C TYR A 55 9.68 -0.73 -0.36
N LEU A 56 8.53 -0.12 -0.70
CA LEU A 56 8.19 1.26 -0.37
C LEU A 56 7.47 1.29 0.98
N THR A 57 8.24 1.47 2.04
CA THR A 57 7.78 1.39 3.41
C THR A 57 7.15 2.67 3.90
N PHE A 58 7.59 3.84 3.41
CA PHE A 58 7.25 5.12 4.01
C PHE A 58 6.49 6.02 3.05
N CYS A 59 5.56 6.80 3.61
CA CYS A 59 4.86 7.89 2.93
C CYS A 59 5.58 9.19 3.26
N CYS A 60 6.14 9.82 2.24
CA CYS A 60 6.97 11.02 2.33
C CYS A 60 6.28 12.18 1.63
N ARG A 61 6.36 13.39 2.21
CA ARG A 61 5.82 14.60 1.60
C ARG A 61 6.83 15.72 1.73
N LYS A 62 7.10 16.39 0.61
CA LYS A 62 7.89 17.62 0.59
C LYS A 62 7.23 18.65 1.49
N GLU A 63 8.02 19.17 2.43
CA GLU A 63 7.66 20.41 3.11
C GLU A 63 7.64 21.48 2.02
N SER A 64 6.45 22.02 1.67
CA SER A 64 6.44 23.24 0.86
C SER A 64 7.21 24.29 1.65
N PRO A 65 8.21 24.98 1.06
CA PRO A 65 8.71 26.19 1.69
C PRO A 65 7.49 27.10 1.86
N ARG A 66 7.15 27.41 3.11
CA ARG A 66 6.16 28.43 3.43
C ARG A 66 6.77 29.79 3.19
#